data_AF-A0A1V6ECH9-F1
#
_entry.id   AF-A0A1V6ECH9-F1
#
_cell.length_a   1.000
_cell.length_b   1.000
_cell.length_c   1.000
_cell.angle_alpha   90.00
_cell.angle_beta   90.00
_cell.angle_gamma   90.00
#
_symmetry.space_group_name_H-M   'P 1'
#
loop_
_entity.id
_entity.type
_entity.pdbx_description
1 polymer ?
#
loop_
_entity_poly.entity_id
_entity_poly.type
_entity_poly.pdbx_seq_one_letter_code
_entity_poly.pdbx_strand_id
1 'polypeptide(L)'
;MKEQYTDIVAWTAKKLPKFNRVDIEITWHEPNIKRDVDNISAGQKFILDGLVKAGVIKNDNRKHVNSISHKFETDRLNPRVIIDIREVQE
;
A
#
# COMPACT_ATOMS: atom_id res chain seq x y z
N MET A 1 6.74 -8.63 13.83
CA MET A 1 6.04 -7.36 13.45
C MET A 1 5.89 -7.24 11.94
N LYS A 2 6.97 -7.23 11.15
CA LYS A 2 6.91 -7.15 9.67
C LYS A 2 5.91 -8.15 9.06
N GLU A 3 6.04 -9.42 9.39
CA GLU A 3 5.26 -10.51 8.79
C GLU A 3 3.76 -10.39 9.06
N GLN A 4 3.37 -9.99 10.27
CA GLN A 4 1.96 -9.81 10.65
C GLN A 4 1.26 -8.72 9.82
N TYR A 5 1.92 -7.58 9.58
CA TYR A 5 1.34 -6.51 8.76
C TYR A 5 1.24 -6.89 7.29
N THR A 6 2.29 -7.54 6.76
CA THR A 6 2.28 -8.09 5.41
C THR A 6 1.14 -9.10 5.23
N ASP A 7 0.89 -9.95 6.22
CA ASP A 7 -0.19 -10.94 6.18
C ASP A 7 -1.56 -10.28 6.21
N ILE A 8 -1.78 -9.27 7.06
CA ILE A 8 -3.05 -8.54 7.10
C ILE A 8 -3.37 -7.94 5.72
N VAL A 9 -2.39 -7.30 5.08
CA VAL A 9 -2.55 -6.76 3.73
C VAL A 9 -2.84 -7.89 2.75
N ALA A 10 -2.07 -8.99 2.80
CA ALA A 10 -2.25 -10.10 1.88
C ALA A 10 -3.63 -10.74 1.97
N TRP A 11 -4.13 -10.98 3.19
CA TRP A 11 -5.46 -11.56 3.41
C TRP A 11 -6.58 -10.62 2.97
N THR A 12 -6.43 -9.32 3.22
CA THR A 12 -7.42 -8.30 2.81
C THR A 12 -7.45 -8.17 1.29
N ALA A 13 -6.29 -8.17 0.65
CA ALA A 13 -6.12 -7.99 -0.78
C ALA A 13 -6.44 -9.24 -1.60
N LYS A 14 -6.53 -10.43 -0.99
CA LYS A 14 -6.77 -11.71 -1.68
C LYS A 14 -8.04 -11.76 -2.53
N LYS A 15 -9.03 -10.90 -2.24
CA LYS A 15 -10.29 -10.78 -3.00
C LYS A 15 -10.22 -9.80 -4.16
N LEU A 16 -9.13 -9.04 -4.30
CA LEU A 16 -8.95 -8.09 -5.38
C LEU A 16 -8.64 -8.82 -6.70
N PRO A 17 -9.00 -8.22 -7.85
CA PRO A 17 -8.57 -8.73 -9.14
C PRO A 17 -7.04 -8.67 -9.27
N LYS A 18 -6.51 -9.46 -10.21
CA LYS A 18 -5.09 -9.45 -10.54
C LYS A 18 -4.82 -8.36 -11.56
N PHE A 19 -3.75 -7.61 -11.37
CA PHE A 19 -3.34 -6.54 -12.26
C PHE A 19 -1.98 -6.83 -12.88
N ASN A 20 -1.80 -6.42 -14.13
CA ASN A 20 -0.51 -6.57 -14.82
C ASN A 20 0.45 -5.42 -14.51
N ARG A 21 -0.05 -4.18 -14.55
CA ARG A 21 0.70 -2.96 -14.27
C ARG A 21 -0.20 -1.97 -13.55
N VAL A 22 0.28 -1.40 -12.44
CA VAL A 22 -0.53 -0.55 -11.56
C VAL A 22 0.13 0.75 -11.17
N ASP A 23 -0.69 1.77 -10.94
CA ASP A 23 -0.37 2.94 -10.14
C ASP A 23 -0.96 2.72 -8.73
N ILE A 24 -0.14 2.99 -7.71
CA ILE A 24 -0.52 2.81 -6.30
C ILE A 24 -0.50 4.17 -5.62
N GLU A 25 -1.63 4.56 -5.05
CA GLU A 25 -1.72 5.73 -4.16
C GLU A 25 -1.98 5.25 -2.73
N ILE A 26 -1.12 5.68 -1.81
CA ILE A 26 -1.22 5.32 -0.39
C ILE A 26 -1.54 6.58 0.40
N THR A 27 -2.72 6.60 1.03
CA THR A 27 -3.14 7.67 1.92
C THR A 27 -2.98 7.21 3.38
N TRP A 28 -2.06 7.87 4.08
CA TRP A 28 -1.75 7.63 5.48
C TRP A 28 -2.56 8.60 6.34
N HIS A 29 -3.59 8.10 7.02
CA HIS A 29 -4.32 8.88 8.01
C HIS A 29 -3.71 8.62 9.40
N GLU A 30 -2.88 9.55 9.86
CA GLU A 30 -2.24 9.45 11.18
C GLU A 30 -3.06 10.15 12.27
N PRO A 31 -3.03 9.65 13.52
CA PRO A 31 -3.76 10.26 14.62
C PRO A 31 -3.17 11.61 15.06
N ASN A 32 -1.92 11.90 14.67
CA ASN A 32 -1.24 13.16 14.94
C ASN A 32 -0.02 13.31 14.02
N ILE A 33 0.53 14.53 13.97
CA ILE A 33 1.70 14.89 13.15
C ILE A 33 3.04 14.60 13.82
N LYS A 34 3.09 13.75 14.86
CA LYS A 34 4.35 13.52 15.62
C LYS A 34 5.31 12.56 14.93
N ARG A 35 4.82 11.76 13.98
CA ARG A 35 5.63 10.77 13.26
C ARG A 35 6.20 11.40 11.99
N ASP A 36 7.47 11.11 11.73
CA ASP A 36 8.12 11.54 10.50
C ASP A 36 7.50 10.85 9.28
N VAL A 37 7.35 11.63 8.22
CA VAL A 37 6.82 11.21 6.92
C VAL A 37 7.60 10.01 6.35
N ASP A 38 8.92 9.96 6.58
CA ASP A 38 9.80 8.86 6.15
C ASP A 38 9.50 7.55 6.91
N ASN A 39 9.28 7.64 8.22
CA ASN A 39 8.92 6.48 9.05
C ASN A 39 7.54 5.92 8.68
N ILE A 40 6.61 6.80 8.29
CA ILE A 40 5.28 6.41 7.82
C ILE A 40 5.39 5.75 6.44
N SER A 41 6.09 6.39 5.50
CA SER A 41 6.25 5.88 4.13
C SER A 41 7.05 4.57 4.07
N ALA A 42 7.91 4.28 5.04
CA ALA A 42 8.57 2.98 5.17
C ALA A 42 7.58 1.81 5.24
N GLY A 43 6.35 2.05 5.72
CA GLY A 43 5.27 1.07 5.73
C GLY A 43 4.85 0.57 4.35
N GLN A 44 5.14 1.33 3.28
CA GLN A 44 4.83 0.94 1.89
C GLN A 44 5.41 -0.43 1.52
N LYS A 45 6.57 -0.78 2.07
CA LYS A 45 7.22 -2.06 1.79
C LYS A 45 6.36 -3.24 2.25
N PHE A 46 5.69 -3.11 3.39
CA PHE A 46 4.81 -4.16 3.89
C PHE A 46 3.55 -4.29 3.02
N ILE A 47 3.07 -3.17 2.49
CA ILE A 47 1.92 -3.13 1.58
C ILE A 47 2.27 -3.83 0.27
N LEU A 48 3.40 -3.48 -0.35
CA LEU A 48 3.86 -4.10 -1.60
C LEU A 48 4.12 -5.60 -1.42
N ASP A 49 4.86 -5.99 -0.38
CA ASP A 49 5.10 -7.40 -0.04
C ASP A 49 3.76 -8.15 0.12
N GLY A 50 2.76 -7.50 0.74
CA GLY A 50 1.42 -8.07 0.96
C GLY A 50 0.62 -8.23 -0.33
N LEU A 51 0.67 -7.25 -1.24
CA LEU A 51 0.00 -7.31 -2.54
C LEU A 51 0.60 -8.39 -3.45
N VAL A 52 1.94 -8.56 -3.41
CA VAL A 52 2.62 -9.66 -4.10
C VAL A 52 2.23 -11.01 -3.48
N LYS A 53 2.23 -11.11 -2.15
CA LYS A 53 1.83 -12.34 -1.42
C LYS A 53 0.37 -12.71 -1.67
N ALA A 54 -0.52 -11.73 -1.84
CA ALA A 54 -1.92 -11.94 -2.22
C ALA A 54 -2.09 -12.39 -3.69
N GLY A 55 -1.08 -12.18 -4.53
CA GLY A 55 -1.14 -12.42 -5.97
C GLY A 55 -1.91 -11.35 -6.75
N VAL A 56 -2.13 -10.16 -6.16
CA VAL A 56 -2.79 -9.02 -6.79
C VAL A 56 -1.88 -8.39 -7.84
N ILE A 57 -0.59 -8.26 -7.51
CA ILE A 57 0.47 -7.87 -8.46
C ILE A 57 1.49 -8.99 -8.54
N LYS A 58 2.12 -9.15 -9.71
CA LYS A 58 3.11 -10.22 -9.92
C LYS A 58 4.44 -9.95 -9.21
N ASN A 59 4.84 -8.68 -9.12
CA ASN A 59 6.07 -8.23 -8.47
C ASN A 59 5.93 -6.71 -8.17
N ASP A 60 6.81 -6.16 -7.33
CA ASP A 60 6.84 -4.73 -6.98
C ASP A 60 7.84 -3.91 -7.85
N ASN A 61 8.47 -4.57 -8.82
CA ASN A 61 9.41 -3.92 -9.74
C ASN A 61 8.71 -2.91 -10.68
N ARG A 62 9.52 -2.06 -11.32
CA ARG A 62 9.05 -1.01 -12.26
C ARG A 62 8.26 -1.52 -13.47
N LYS A 63 8.26 -2.83 -13.75
CA LYS A 63 7.46 -3.43 -14.82
C LYS A 63 5.99 -3.57 -14.41
N HIS A 64 5.74 -3.79 -13.12
CA HIS A 64 4.42 -4.07 -12.57
C HIS A 64 3.88 -2.90 -11.74
N VAL A 65 4.76 -2.08 -11.18
CA VAL A 65 4.40 -0.85 -10.46
C VAL A 65 4.94 0.34 -11.24
N ASN A 66 4.03 1.11 -11.84
CA ASN A 66 4.37 2.26 -12.66
C ASN A 66 4.70 3.49 -11.81
N SER A 67 3.84 3.80 -10.83
CA SER A 67 4.07 4.87 -9.88
C SER A 67 3.56 4.51 -8.48
N ILE A 68 4.20 5.11 -7.47
CA ILE A 68 3.75 5.06 -6.08
C ILE A 68 3.66 6.51 -5.60
N SER A 69 2.47 6.93 -5.18
CA SER A 69 2.24 8.23 -4.55
C SER A 69 1.87 8.06 -3.08
N HIS A 70 2.26 9.04 -2.26
CA HIS A 70 1.93 9.08 -0.84
C HIS A 70 1.17 10.36 -0.53
N LYS A 71 0.06 10.22 0.20
CA LYS A 71 -0.69 11.32 0.81
C LYS A 71 -0.65 11.15 2.31
N PHE A 72 -0.45 12.25 3.03
CA PHE A 72 -0.40 12.26 4.48
C PHE A 72 -1.50 13.18 4.99
N GLU A 73 -2.43 12.59 5.74
CA GLU A 73 -3.56 13.29 6.32
C GLU A 73 -3.62 13.01 7.81
N THR A 74 -4.21 13.93 8.58
CA THR A 74 -4.39 13.74 10.02
C THR A 74 -5.84 13.41 10.31
N ASP A 75 -6.11 12.20 10.81
CA ASP A 75 -7.42 11.78 11.30
C ASP A 75 -7.27 11.29 12.74
N ARG A 76 -7.61 12.16 13.69
CA ARG A 76 -7.50 11.88 15.14
C ARG A 76 -8.47 10.80 15.61
N LEU A 77 -9.60 10.64 14.91
CA LEU A 77 -10.70 9.79 15.36
C LEU A 77 -10.57 8.38 14.79
N ASN A 78 -10.01 8.24 13.58
CA ASN A 78 -9.97 6.96 12.89
C ASN A 78 -8.71 6.78 12.03
N PRO A 79 -7.54 6.57 12.66
CA PRO A 79 -6.28 6.40 11.94
C PRO A 79 -6.29 5.12 11.11
N ARG A 80 -5.92 5.23 9.83
CA ARG A 80 -6.02 4.14 8.85
C ARG A 80 -5.09 4.36 7.67
N VAL A 81 -4.84 3.30 6.92
CA VAL A 81 -4.13 3.36 5.65
C VAL A 81 -5.10 2.99 4.55
N ILE A 82 -5.27 3.87 3.57
CA ILE A 82 -6.06 3.61 2.37
C ILE A 82 -5.09 3.38 1.22
N ILE A 83 -5.34 2.33 0.45
CA ILE A 83 -4.51 1.92 -0.68
C ILE A 83 -5.41 1.88 -1.90
N ASP A 84 -5.19 2.81 -2.80
CA ASP A 84 -5.87 2.87 -4.09
C ASP A 84 -4.97 2.28 -5.16
N ILE A 85 -5.47 1.25 -5.85
CA ILE A 85 -4.75 0.55 -6.91
C ILE A 85 -5.50 0.82 -8.22
N ARG A 86 -4.80 1.37 -9.20
CA ARG A 86 -5.34 1.66 -10.53
C ARG A 86 -4.56 0.89 -11.57
N GLU A 87 -5.25 0.14 -12.42
CA GLU A 87 -4.61 -0.53 -13.55
C GLU A 87 -4.20 0.50 -14.60
N VAL A 88 -2.98 0.39 -15.08
CA VAL A 88 -2.47 1.19 -16.20
C VAL A 88 -2.67 0.39 -17.47
N GLN A 89 -3.52 0.88 -18.36
CA GLN A 89 -3.65 0.34 -19.71
C GLN A 89 -2.54 0.94 -20.57
N GLU A 90 -1.76 0.09 -21.23
CA GLU A 90 -0.82 0.50 -22.28
C GLU A 90 -1.55 0.94 -23.56
#